data_AF-A0A7Y4W1I0-F1
#
_entry.id   AF-A0A7Y4W1I0-F1
#
_cell.length_a   1.000
_cell.length_b   1.000
_cell.length_c   1.000
_cell.angle_alpha   90.00
_cell.angle_beta   90.00
_cell.angle_gamma   90.00
#
_symmetry.space_group_name_H-M   'P 1'
#
loop_
_entity.id
_entity.type
_entity.pdbx_description
1 polymer ?
#
loop_
_entity_poly.entity_id
_entity_poly.type
_entity_poly.pdbx_seq_one_letter_code
_entity_poly.pdbx_strand_id
1 'polypeptide(L)'
;MKNFIIMLMAAWSCLWLTPDQQGQRYFERGEFVRAAEAFHDPLWQGAAWYRAGEFLKAAQIFARRDSAEAQYNQGNAWLMHGDYAAAIISYNRALEKHPDWKQAADNRAIAVARAKMTELKGGEMGDQKIGADKIVFDKQAKNSGQDTETTGGKALSDHEIQALWLRRVQTRPADFLKAKFAYQQASQADTDKQ
;
A
#
# COMPACT_ATOMS: atom_id res chain seq x y z
N MET A 1 53.85 -13.26 -9.85
CA MET A 1 53.47 -12.13 -8.96
C MET A 1 53.80 -10.84 -9.66
N LYS A 2 52.81 -10.10 -10.17
CA LYS A 2 52.91 -8.65 -10.44
C LYS A 2 51.53 -8.05 -10.75
N ASN A 3 51.04 -7.34 -9.73
CA ASN A 3 50.45 -6.01 -9.78
C ASN A 3 49.05 -5.84 -10.40
N PHE A 4 48.04 -6.09 -9.55
CA PHE A 4 47.01 -5.12 -9.14
C PHE A 4 47.24 -3.67 -9.59
N ILE A 5 46.85 -3.29 -10.81
CA ILE A 5 46.55 -1.90 -11.17
C ILE A 5 45.45 -1.93 -12.23
N ILE A 6 44.27 -1.42 -11.85
CA ILE A 6 43.23 -0.69 -12.60
C ILE A 6 41.92 -0.88 -11.82
N MET A 7 41.90 -0.36 -10.59
CA MET A 7 40.69 -0.13 -9.80
C MET A 7 40.61 1.36 -9.41
N LEU A 8 41.06 2.24 -10.31
CA LEU A 8 41.26 3.67 -10.04
C LEU A 8 40.52 4.61 -11.01
N MET A 9 39.98 4.10 -12.12
CA MET A 9 39.33 4.94 -13.15
C MET A 9 37.85 5.26 -12.85
N ALA A 10 37.17 4.47 -12.01
CA ALA A 10 35.77 4.73 -11.64
C ALA A 10 35.60 5.81 -10.55
N ALA A 11 36.65 6.05 -9.75
CA ALA A 11 36.60 7.01 -8.65
C ALA A 11 36.77 8.47 -9.10
N TRP A 12 37.41 8.72 -10.24
CA TRP A 12 37.71 10.07 -10.72
C TRP A 12 36.46 10.79 -11.27
N SER A 13 35.53 10.06 -11.88
CA SER A 13 34.28 10.62 -12.40
C SER A 13 33.33 11.07 -11.28
N CYS A 14 33.39 10.43 -10.11
CA CYS A 14 32.58 10.77 -8.95
C CYS A 14 33.10 12.00 -8.20
N LEU A 15 34.38 12.36 -8.34
CA LEU A 15 34.96 13.54 -7.70
C LEU A 15 34.44 14.86 -8.29
N TRP A 16 33.90 14.83 -9.52
CA TRP A 16 33.46 16.04 -10.23
C TRP A 16 31.94 16.25 -10.26
N LEU A 17 31.15 15.25 -9.87
CA LEU A 17 29.69 15.33 -9.81
C LEU A 17 29.27 15.89 -8.46
N THR A 18 28.37 16.88 -8.45
CA THR A 18 27.78 17.33 -7.19
C THR A 18 26.96 16.21 -6.54
N PRO A 19 26.76 16.22 -5.22
CA PRO A 19 25.95 15.21 -4.54
C PRO A 19 24.55 15.07 -5.17
N ASP A 20 23.92 16.17 -5.56
CA ASP A 20 22.63 16.13 -6.25
C ASP A 20 22.70 15.51 -7.66
N GLN A 21 23.78 15.73 -8.40
CA GLN A 21 23.98 15.06 -9.70
C GLN A 21 24.22 13.55 -9.53
N GLN A 22 24.91 13.14 -8.47
CA GLN A 22 25.07 11.72 -8.14
C GLN A 22 23.72 11.12 -7.72
N GLY A 23 22.98 11.83 -6.86
CA GLY A 23 21.63 11.47 -6.44
C GLY A 23 20.68 11.29 -7.62
N GLN A 24 20.72 12.20 -8.58
CA GLN A 24 19.91 12.12 -9.80
C GLN A 24 20.22 10.86 -10.62
N ARG A 25 21.49 10.49 -10.77
CA ARG A 25 21.85 9.24 -11.47
C ARG A 25 21.35 8.00 -10.75
N TYR A 26 21.42 7.97 -9.42
CA TYR A 26 20.82 6.87 -8.65
C TYR A 26 19.29 6.85 -8.80
N PHE A 27 18.65 8.02 -8.79
CA PHE A 27 17.20 8.17 -8.94
C PHE A 27 16.71 7.66 -10.30
N GLU A 28 17.41 8.01 -11.38
CA GLU A 28 17.11 7.55 -12.74
C GLU A 28 17.29 6.05 -12.93
N ARG A 29 18.23 5.43 -12.17
CA ARG A 29 18.41 3.97 -12.13
C ARG A 29 17.43 3.26 -11.21
N GLY A 30 16.55 3.98 -10.50
CA GLY A 30 15.62 3.41 -9.52
C GLY A 30 16.26 3.02 -8.18
N GLU A 31 17.53 3.38 -7.95
CA GLU A 31 18.25 3.15 -6.69
C GLU A 31 17.85 4.22 -5.65
N PHE A 32 16.57 4.29 -5.30
CA PHE A 32 16.00 5.43 -4.57
C PHE A 32 16.60 5.67 -3.17
N VAL A 33 17.00 4.62 -2.45
CA VAL A 33 17.66 4.78 -1.14
C VAL A 33 19.01 5.47 -1.29
N ARG A 34 19.85 5.01 -2.24
CA ARG A 34 21.14 5.63 -2.53
C ARG A 34 20.98 7.06 -3.06
N ALA A 35 19.96 7.28 -3.89
CA ALA A 35 19.62 8.62 -4.35
C ALA A 35 19.33 9.56 -3.18
N ALA A 36 18.51 9.11 -2.22
CA ALA A 36 18.15 9.90 -1.05
C ALA A 36 19.34 10.17 -0.12
N GLU A 37 20.28 9.22 -0.01
CA GLU A 37 21.52 9.42 0.75
C GLU A 37 22.47 10.41 0.07
N ALA A 38 22.42 10.52 -1.26
CA ALA A 38 23.29 11.40 -2.04
C ALA A 38 22.73 12.84 -2.20
N PHE A 39 21.41 13.02 -2.26
CA PHE A 39 20.80 14.34 -2.41
C PHE A 39 21.05 15.23 -1.19
N HIS A 40 21.47 16.46 -1.45
CA HIS A 40 21.50 17.56 -0.49
C HIS A 40 20.25 18.43 -0.57
N ASP A 41 19.66 18.59 -1.76
CA ASP A 41 18.39 19.30 -1.90
C ASP A 41 17.26 18.54 -1.16
N PRO A 42 16.57 19.15 -0.17
CA PRO A 42 15.55 18.45 0.61
C PRO A 42 14.34 17.98 -0.21
N LEU A 43 13.97 18.68 -1.29
CA LEU A 43 12.83 18.26 -2.10
C LEU A 43 13.17 16.98 -2.88
N TRP A 44 14.36 16.92 -3.47
CA TRP A 44 14.82 15.72 -4.17
C TRP A 44 15.13 14.57 -3.23
N GLN A 45 15.77 14.85 -2.08
CA GLN A 45 16.00 13.86 -1.04
C GLN A 45 14.68 13.27 -0.52
N GLY A 46 13.69 14.11 -0.22
CA GLY A 46 12.37 13.68 0.23
C GLY A 46 11.64 12.87 -0.85
N ALA A 47 11.73 13.29 -2.11
CA ALA A 47 11.14 12.56 -3.23
C ALA A 47 11.77 11.17 -3.42
N ALA A 48 13.08 11.06 -3.26
CA ALA A 48 13.79 9.79 -3.29
C ALA A 48 13.36 8.86 -2.15
N TRP A 49 13.28 9.36 -0.91
CA TRP A 49 12.74 8.57 0.20
C TRP A 49 11.30 8.14 -0.03
N TYR A 50 10.47 9.02 -0.61
CA TYR A 50 9.08 8.70 -0.94
C TYR A 50 9.00 7.57 -1.98
N ARG A 51 9.83 7.63 -3.03
CA ARG A 51 9.90 6.58 -4.06
C ARG A 51 10.46 5.26 -3.53
N ALA A 52 11.31 5.32 -2.51
CA ALA A 52 11.78 4.14 -1.79
C ALA A 52 10.70 3.50 -0.88
N GLY A 53 9.55 4.15 -0.68
CA GLY A 53 8.51 3.71 0.25
C GLY A 53 8.75 4.12 1.71
N GLU A 54 9.81 4.87 1.96
CA GLU A 54 10.21 5.34 3.30
C GLU A 54 9.46 6.64 3.65
N PHE A 55 8.13 6.54 3.74
CA PHE A 55 7.24 7.71 3.83
C PHE A 55 7.48 8.58 5.07
N LEU A 56 7.78 7.97 6.22
CA LEU A 56 8.09 8.73 7.44
C LEU A 56 9.36 9.58 7.26
N LYS A 57 10.43 9.01 6.67
CA LYS A 57 11.65 9.76 6.37
C LYS A 57 11.36 10.88 5.36
N ALA A 58 10.62 10.58 4.30
CA ALA A 58 10.24 11.57 3.30
C ALA A 58 9.52 12.77 3.94
N ALA A 59 8.54 12.52 4.80
CA ALA A 59 7.79 13.57 5.49
C ALA A 59 8.70 14.44 6.39
N GLN A 60 9.65 13.84 7.10
CA GLN A 60 10.64 14.56 7.91
C GLN A 60 11.59 15.41 7.07
N ILE A 61 12.02 14.91 5.91
CA ILE A 61 12.89 15.65 5.00
C ILE A 61 12.15 16.84 4.39
N PHE A 62 10.91 16.64 3.90
CA PHE A 62 10.12 17.74 3.34
C PHE A 62 9.85 18.85 4.36
N ALA A 63 9.74 18.54 5.66
CA ALA A 63 9.57 19.52 6.72
C ALA A 63 10.75 20.52 6.84
N ARG A 64 11.91 20.22 6.26
CA ARG A 64 13.10 21.09 6.30
C ARG A 64 12.98 22.32 5.39
N ARG A 65 12.00 22.36 4.50
CA ARG A 65 11.78 23.47 3.56
C ARG A 65 10.42 24.09 3.78
N ASP A 66 10.38 25.41 3.98
CA ASP A 66 9.11 26.15 4.07
C ASP A 66 8.67 26.64 2.68
N SER A 67 8.06 25.76 1.89
CA SER A 67 7.44 26.12 0.61
C SER A 67 6.10 25.38 0.44
N ALA A 68 5.23 25.87 -0.45
CA ALA A 68 3.96 25.21 -0.72
C ALA A 68 4.17 23.76 -1.20
N GLU A 69 5.17 23.55 -2.06
CA GLU A 69 5.53 22.25 -2.62
C GLU A 69 6.07 21.29 -1.57
N ALA A 70 6.92 21.80 -0.66
CA ALA A 70 7.42 21.01 0.45
C ALA A 70 6.27 20.54 1.35
N GLN A 71 5.34 21.43 1.70
CA GLN A 71 4.17 21.10 2.50
C GLN A 71 3.22 20.12 1.77
N TYR A 72 3.00 20.31 0.47
CA TYR A 72 2.21 19.38 -0.34
C TYR A 72 2.84 17.98 -0.37
N ASN A 73 4.15 17.89 -0.61
CA ASN A 73 4.87 16.63 -0.64
C ASN A 73 4.96 15.96 0.74
N GLN A 74 5.09 16.75 1.81
CA GLN A 74 4.98 16.26 3.19
C GLN A 74 3.60 15.66 3.44
N GLY A 75 2.53 16.32 2.99
CA GLY A 75 1.16 15.81 3.07
C GLY A 75 0.98 14.49 2.33
N ASN A 76 1.55 14.36 1.13
CA ASN A 76 1.55 13.10 0.38
C ASN A 76 2.26 11.99 1.16
N ALA A 77 3.42 12.28 1.75
CA ALA A 77 4.19 11.33 2.54
C ALA A 77 3.41 10.86 3.78
N TRP A 78 2.79 11.78 4.55
CA TRP A 78 1.96 11.41 5.69
C TRP A 78 0.74 10.59 5.30
N LEU A 79 0.08 10.95 4.18
CA LEU A 79 -1.08 10.23 3.66
C LEU A 79 -0.73 8.77 3.33
N MET A 80 0.45 8.53 2.75
CA MET A 80 0.94 7.19 2.45
C MET A 80 1.40 6.43 3.69
N HIS A 81 1.96 7.13 4.67
CA HIS A 81 2.32 6.54 5.96
C HIS A 81 1.08 6.11 6.79
N GLY A 82 -0.07 6.73 6.54
CA GLY A 82 -1.32 6.48 7.25
C GLY A 82 -1.62 7.49 8.35
N ASP A 83 -0.76 8.49 8.54
CA ASP A 83 -1.02 9.61 9.47
C ASP A 83 -1.87 10.67 8.75
N TYR A 84 -3.18 10.44 8.72
CA TYR A 84 -4.12 11.30 8.00
C TYR A 84 -4.26 12.68 8.64
N ALA A 85 -4.11 12.79 9.96
CA ALA A 85 -4.16 14.07 10.66
C ALA A 85 -2.98 14.95 10.26
N ALA A 86 -1.76 14.42 10.30
CA ALA A 86 -0.57 15.13 9.85
C ALA A 86 -0.66 15.50 8.35
N ALA A 87 -1.20 14.61 7.52
CA ALA A 87 -1.41 14.89 6.09
C ALA A 87 -2.33 16.09 5.87
N ILE A 88 -3.47 16.17 6.57
CA ILE A 88 -4.42 17.29 6.47
C ILE A 88 -3.74 18.61 6.85
N ILE A 89 -2.97 18.62 7.94
CA ILE A 89 -2.24 19.81 8.40
C ILE A 89 -1.25 20.29 7.33
N SER A 90 -0.48 19.38 6.75
CA SER A 90 0.48 19.70 5.69
C SER A 90 -0.21 20.25 4.44
N TYR A 91 -1.33 19.66 4.00
CA TYR A 91 -2.08 20.22 2.86
C TYR A 91 -2.70 21.59 3.16
N ASN A 92 -3.18 21.84 4.38
CA ASN A 92 -3.65 23.17 4.77
C ASN A 92 -2.54 24.21 4.60
N ARG A 93 -1.34 23.94 5.11
CA ARG A 93 -0.18 24.84 4.96
C ARG A 93 0.22 25.06 3.51
N ALA A 94 0.10 24.04 2.66
CA ALA A 94 0.33 24.17 1.22
C ALA A 94 -0.69 25.13 0.59
N LEU A 95 -1.98 24.97 0.93
CA LEU A 95 -3.09 25.80 0.43
C LEU A 95 -3.07 27.22 0.99
N GLU A 96 -2.55 27.44 2.21
CA GLU A 96 -2.33 28.79 2.75
C GLU A 96 -1.39 29.61 1.87
N LYS A 97 -0.35 28.97 1.30
CA LYS A 97 0.63 29.60 0.41
C LYS A 97 0.16 29.62 -1.05
N HIS A 98 -0.63 28.63 -1.47
CA HIS A 98 -1.15 28.51 -2.84
C HIS A 98 -2.64 28.10 -2.81
N PRO A 99 -3.56 29.07 -2.61
CA PRO A 99 -4.98 28.79 -2.37
C PRO A 99 -5.70 28.06 -3.50
N ASP A 100 -5.30 28.32 -4.75
CA ASP A 100 -5.94 27.74 -5.94
C ASP A 100 -5.35 26.38 -6.34
N TRP A 101 -4.54 25.75 -5.49
CA TRP A 101 -3.88 24.50 -5.80
C TRP A 101 -4.82 23.28 -5.69
N LYS A 102 -5.54 23.02 -6.78
CA LYS A 102 -6.53 21.94 -6.86
C LYS A 102 -6.01 20.57 -6.38
N GLN A 103 -4.81 20.17 -6.77
CA GLN A 103 -4.24 18.88 -6.37
C GLN A 103 -4.03 18.78 -4.85
N ALA A 104 -3.66 19.87 -4.18
CA ALA A 104 -3.53 19.90 -2.73
C ALA A 104 -4.90 19.80 -2.04
N ALA A 105 -5.92 20.48 -2.57
CA ALA A 105 -7.29 20.40 -2.08
C ALA A 105 -7.89 18.99 -2.24
N ASP A 106 -7.69 18.37 -3.41
CA ASP A 106 -8.16 17.00 -3.69
C ASP A 106 -7.50 15.99 -2.74
N ASN A 107 -6.18 16.06 -2.57
CA ASN A 107 -5.45 15.14 -1.68
C ASN A 107 -5.80 15.35 -0.21
N ARG A 108 -6.06 16.59 0.22
CA ARG A 108 -6.61 16.88 1.54
C ARG A 108 -7.97 16.22 1.74
N ALA A 109 -8.86 16.27 0.77
CA ALA A 109 -10.16 15.61 0.85
C ALA A 109 -10.02 14.09 1.00
N ILE A 110 -9.06 13.48 0.29
CA ILE A 110 -8.73 12.05 0.45
C ILE A 110 -8.24 11.77 1.88
N ALA A 111 -7.36 12.61 2.43
CA ALA A 111 -6.86 12.44 3.80
C ALA A 111 -8.01 12.54 4.84
N VAL A 112 -8.91 13.50 4.70
CA VAL A 112 -10.11 13.64 5.55
C VAL A 112 -11.00 12.40 5.47
N ALA A 113 -11.26 11.89 4.27
CA ALA A 113 -12.06 10.68 4.09
C ALA A 113 -11.44 9.46 4.79
N ARG A 114 -10.12 9.29 4.65
CA ARG A 114 -9.39 8.18 5.31
C ARG A 114 -9.32 8.31 6.83
N ALA A 115 -9.17 9.54 7.35
CA ALA A 115 -9.22 9.80 8.80
C ALA A 115 -10.57 9.35 9.38
N LYS A 116 -11.68 9.79 8.77
CA LYS A 116 -13.04 9.41 9.18
C LYS A 116 -13.27 7.90 9.14
N MET A 117 -12.81 7.22 8.08
CA MET A 117 -12.92 5.76 7.98
C MET A 117 -12.15 5.02 9.09
N THR A 118 -11.02 5.59 9.53
CA THR A 118 -10.19 5.00 10.59
C THR A 118 -10.84 5.18 11.96
N GLU A 119 -11.43 6.35 12.21
CA GLU A 119 -12.21 6.62 13.43
C GLU A 119 -13.42 5.67 13.54
N LEU A 120 -14.16 5.43 12.45
CA LEU A 120 -15.29 4.50 12.46
C LEU A 120 -14.85 3.06 12.79
N LYS A 121 -13.71 2.60 12.25
CA LYS A 121 -13.15 1.28 12.57
C LYS A 121 -12.61 1.20 14.01
N GLY A 122 -12.17 2.32 14.59
CA GLY A 122 -11.71 2.41 15.98
C GLY A 122 -12.82 2.67 17.01
N GLY A 123 -13.99 3.15 16.57
CA GLY A 123 -15.10 3.61 17.43
C GLY A 123 -16.17 2.55 17.75
N GLU A 124 -16.19 1.42 17.04
CA GLU A 124 -17.13 0.31 17.28
C GLU A 124 -16.39 -1.01 17.60
N MET A 125 -15.43 -0.95 18.50
CA MET A 125 -15.04 -2.10 19.34
C MET A 125 -15.53 -1.88 20.77
N GLY A 126 -16.76 -1.39 20.90
CA GLY A 126 -17.52 -1.47 22.14
C GLY A 126 -17.94 -2.92 22.36
N ASP A 127 -17.21 -3.62 23.23
CA ASP A 127 -17.66 -4.82 23.94
C ASP A 127 -18.39 -5.91 23.12
N GLN A 128 -17.87 -6.24 21.93
CA GLN A 128 -18.13 -7.55 21.36
C GLN A 128 -16.94 -8.44 21.69
N LYS A 129 -16.96 -8.98 22.93
CA LYS A 129 -16.49 -10.35 23.14
C LYS A 129 -17.29 -11.24 22.18
N ILE A 130 -16.80 -11.41 20.97
CA ILE A 130 -17.15 -12.57 20.15
C ILE A 130 -16.59 -13.74 20.96
N GLY A 131 -17.45 -14.33 21.78
CA GLY A 131 -17.15 -15.55 22.50
C GLY A 131 -16.63 -16.55 21.48
N ALA A 132 -15.47 -17.12 21.75
CA ALA A 132 -15.05 -18.30 21.03
C ALA A 132 -16.16 -19.34 21.24
N ASP A 133 -16.97 -19.60 20.21
CA ASP A 133 -17.91 -20.70 20.24
C ASP A 133 -17.10 -21.96 20.54
N LYS A 134 -17.29 -22.45 21.76
CA LYS A 134 -16.63 -23.63 22.29
C LYS A 134 -17.21 -24.79 21.50
N ILE A 135 -16.44 -25.33 20.56
CA ILE A 135 -16.83 -26.53 19.83
C ILE A 135 -16.82 -27.68 20.84
N VAL A 136 -17.99 -28.00 21.40
CA VAL A 136 -18.22 -29.22 22.16
C VAL A 136 -18.44 -30.32 21.15
N PHE A 137 -17.43 -31.17 20.98
CA PHE A 137 -17.59 -32.41 20.22
C PHE A 137 -18.34 -33.42 21.08
N ASP A 138 -19.65 -33.52 20.88
CA ASP A 138 -20.40 -34.68 21.37
C ASP A 138 -19.96 -35.92 20.59
N LYS A 139 -19.14 -36.73 21.26
CA LYS A 139 -18.67 -38.02 20.77
C LYS A 139 -19.78 -39.07 20.99
N GLN A 140 -20.85 -39.02 20.21
CA GLN A 140 -21.72 -40.18 20.00
C GLN A 140 -22.73 -39.97 18.86
N ALA A 141 -22.37 -40.41 17.66
CA ALA A 141 -23.29 -41.08 16.74
C ALA A 141 -22.48 -41.74 15.60
N LYS A 142 -22.46 -43.08 15.61
CA LYS A 142 -22.03 -43.90 14.47
C LYS A 142 -23.08 -43.80 13.35
N ASN A 143 -22.61 -43.75 12.11
CA ASN A 143 -23.24 -44.14 10.85
C ASN A 143 -24.70 -43.73 10.62
N SER A 144 -24.90 -42.81 9.68
CA SER A 144 -25.87 -42.95 8.59
C SER A 144 -25.46 -42.03 7.45
N GLY A 145 -25.26 -42.60 6.26
CA GLY A 145 -25.19 -41.80 5.05
C GLY A 145 -26.57 -41.22 4.78
N GLN A 146 -26.64 -39.93 4.52
CA GLN A 146 -27.77 -39.34 3.84
C GLN A 146 -27.28 -38.16 3.02
N ASP A 147 -27.60 -38.24 1.74
CA ASP A 147 -27.39 -37.21 0.74
C ASP A 147 -27.84 -35.86 1.30
N THR A 148 -26.93 -34.89 1.30
CA THR A 148 -27.39 -33.52 1.49
C THR A 148 -28.04 -33.10 0.19
N GLU A 149 -29.37 -33.25 0.16
CA GLU A 149 -30.26 -32.65 -0.81
C GLU A 149 -29.80 -31.21 -1.06
N THR A 150 -29.29 -30.99 -2.28
CA THR A 150 -29.19 -29.67 -2.87
C THR A 150 -30.60 -29.12 -2.96
N THR A 151 -30.96 -28.27 -2.00
CA THR A 151 -32.12 -27.41 -2.14
C THR A 151 -31.80 -26.47 -3.29
N GLY A 152 -32.40 -26.77 -4.45
CA GLY A 152 -32.38 -25.87 -5.59
C GLY A 152 -32.94 -24.52 -5.16
N GLY A 153 -32.10 -23.48 -5.27
CA GLY A 153 -32.45 -22.15 -4.78
C GLY A 153 -31.39 -21.11 -5.10
N LYS A 154 -31.35 -20.71 -6.38
CA LYS A 154 -30.54 -19.64 -6.99
C LYS A 154 -29.04 -19.90 -7.06
N ALA A 155 -28.49 -19.81 -8.28
CA ALA A 155 -27.07 -19.55 -8.48
C ALA A 155 -26.73 -18.31 -7.64
N LEU A 156 -25.81 -18.47 -6.68
CA LEU A 156 -25.30 -17.37 -5.87
C LEU A 156 -24.84 -16.27 -6.83
N SER A 157 -25.27 -15.03 -6.58
CA SER A 157 -24.85 -13.91 -7.42
C SER A 157 -23.34 -13.74 -7.33
N ASP A 158 -22.71 -13.22 -8.39
CA ASP A 158 -21.26 -12.98 -8.44
C ASP A 158 -20.75 -12.23 -7.19
N HIS A 159 -21.57 -11.37 -6.62
CA HIS A 159 -21.29 -10.60 -5.40
C HIS A 159 -21.26 -11.45 -4.13
N GLU A 160 -22.17 -12.41 -3.97
CA GLU A 160 -22.19 -13.33 -2.82
C GLU A 160 -21.04 -14.31 -2.88
N ILE A 161 -20.69 -14.79 -4.08
CA ILE A 161 -19.51 -15.61 -4.31
C ILE A 161 -18.25 -14.80 -4.02
N GLN A 162 -18.17 -13.54 -4.45
CA GLN A 162 -17.05 -12.63 -4.17
C GLN A 162 -16.88 -12.37 -2.66
N ALA A 163 -17.99 -12.23 -1.91
CA ALA A 163 -17.95 -12.09 -0.45
C ALA A 163 -17.47 -13.36 0.25
N LEU A 164 -17.92 -14.54 -0.20
CA LEU A 164 -17.45 -15.85 0.27
C LEU A 164 -15.95 -16.06 -0.01
N TRP A 165 -15.49 -15.49 -1.14
CA TRP A 165 -14.10 -15.47 -1.58
C TRP A 165 -13.19 -14.56 -0.75
N LEU A 166 -13.62 -13.33 -0.47
CA LEU A 166 -12.85 -12.37 0.33
C LEU A 166 -12.61 -12.87 1.76
N ARG A 167 -13.52 -13.70 2.29
CA ARG A 167 -13.37 -14.34 3.60
C ARG A 167 -12.24 -15.39 3.64
N ARG A 168 -11.88 -16.03 2.52
CA ARG A 168 -10.84 -17.08 2.44
C ARG A 168 -9.46 -16.58 1.99
N VAL A 169 -9.36 -15.37 1.44
CA VAL A 169 -8.11 -14.78 0.91
C VAL A 169 -7.07 -14.43 1.98
N GLN A 170 -7.42 -14.51 3.25
CA GLN A 170 -6.52 -14.10 4.33
C GLN A 170 -5.33 -15.03 4.58
N THR A 171 -5.25 -16.22 3.97
CA THR A 171 -4.17 -17.16 4.31
C THR A 171 -3.03 -17.19 3.30
N ARG A 172 -3.25 -17.32 1.97
CA ARG A 172 -2.15 -17.30 0.96
C ARG A 172 -2.63 -16.87 -0.45
N PRO A 173 -1.88 -16.02 -1.19
CA PRO A 173 -2.23 -15.62 -2.56
C PRO A 173 -2.32 -16.75 -3.61
N ALA A 174 -1.63 -17.88 -3.40
CA ALA A 174 -1.64 -19.00 -4.33
C ALA A 174 -3.00 -19.75 -4.34
N ASP A 175 -3.66 -19.83 -3.19
CA ASP A 175 -4.97 -20.47 -3.06
C ASP A 175 -6.05 -19.68 -3.79
N PHE A 176 -5.88 -18.35 -3.84
CA PHE A 176 -6.72 -17.44 -4.62
C PHE A 176 -6.60 -17.72 -6.12
N LEU A 177 -5.40 -17.88 -6.67
CA LEU A 177 -5.24 -18.16 -8.10
C LEU A 177 -5.87 -19.52 -8.47
N LYS A 178 -5.63 -20.55 -7.65
CA LYS A 178 -6.14 -21.90 -7.90
C LYS A 178 -7.67 -21.96 -7.97
N ALA A 179 -8.35 -21.31 -7.03
CA ALA A 179 -9.81 -21.32 -7.02
C ALA A 179 -10.41 -20.49 -8.17
N LYS A 180 -9.73 -19.45 -8.66
CA LYS A 180 -10.22 -18.61 -9.76
C LYS A 180 -10.15 -19.35 -11.09
N PHE A 181 -9.05 -20.08 -11.32
CA PHE A 181 -8.91 -20.92 -12.51
C PHE A 181 -9.90 -22.09 -12.51
N ALA A 182 -10.17 -22.70 -11.36
CA ALA A 182 -11.17 -23.76 -11.25
C ALA A 182 -12.58 -23.26 -11.63
N TYR A 183 -12.94 -22.04 -11.18
CA TYR A 183 -14.20 -21.42 -11.55
C TYR A 183 -14.27 -21.12 -13.06
N GLN A 184 -13.22 -20.52 -13.62
CA GLN A 184 -13.19 -20.15 -15.04
C GLN A 184 -13.32 -21.38 -15.96
N GLN A 185 -12.74 -22.53 -15.58
CA GLN A 185 -12.94 -23.79 -16.31
C GLN A 185 -14.37 -24.31 -16.21
N ALA A 186 -15.00 -24.23 -15.03
CA ALA A 186 -16.39 -24.67 -14.85
C ALA A 186 -17.36 -23.80 -15.67
N SER A 187 -17.17 -22.48 -15.68
CA SER A 187 -17.99 -21.55 -16.47
C SER A 187 -17.82 -21.75 -17.98
N GLN A 188 -16.61 -22.09 -18.44
CA GLN A 188 -16.36 -22.42 -19.85
C GLN A 188 -17.02 -23.75 -20.25
N ALA A 189 -16.97 -24.77 -19.39
CA ALA A 189 -17.59 -26.07 -19.66
C ALA A 189 -19.13 -26.02 -19.75
N ASP A 190 -19.77 -25.06 -19.08
CA ASP A 190 -21.22 -24.81 -19.21
C ASP A 190 -21.56 -24.00 -20.48
N THR A 191 -20.60 -23.22 -21.01
CA THR A 191 -20.78 -22.47 -22.25
C THR A 191 -20.65 -23.36 -23.49
N ASP A 192 -19.80 -24.39 -23.44
CA ASP A 192 -19.59 -25.35 -24.54
C ASP A 192 -20.69 -26.45 -24.64
N LYS A 193 -21.65 -26.47 -23.70
CA LYS A 193 -22.77 -27.43 -23.68
C LYS A 193 -24.11 -26.86 -24.19
N GLN A 194 -24.11 -25.61 -24.66
CA GLN A 194 -25.25 -24.98 -25.34
C GLN A 194 -25.01 -24.93 -26.85
#